data_AF-A0A847J963-F1
#
_entry.id   AF-A0A847J963-F1
#
_cell.length_a   1.000
_cell.length_b   1.000
_cell.length_c   1.000
_cell.angle_alpha   90.00
_cell.angle_beta   90.00
_cell.angle_gamma   90.00
#
_symmetry.space_group_name_H-M   'P 1'
#
loop_
_entity.id
_entity.type
_entity.pdbx_description
1 polymer ?
#
loop_
_entity_poly.entity_id
_entity_poly.type
_entity_poly.pdbx_seq_one_letter_code
_entity_poly.pdbx_strand_id
1 'polypeptide(L)'
;MDRPPLPPLLALLATQMRTRWAEEATSDWAYVVFYRPLAVPLAWILAHTATTPMAVTLAGGVSIPAMIAAALLLPPEIAVAAIGGIAWIGGLLDCVDGDLARLTGRTSWLGRYVDFQIDVVRWATLFVATGHAADRAGASGGVWLAVGALAAWLRLFARAARDYRAGTLGRTP
;
A
#
# COMPACT_ATOMS: atom_id res chain seq x y z
N MET A 1 22.86 18.00 12.91
CA MET A 1 22.27 18.59 11.69
C MET A 1 20.86 19.01 12.04
N ASP A 2 20.62 20.32 12.10
CA ASP A 2 19.27 20.83 12.35
C ASP A 2 18.38 20.47 11.17
N ARG A 3 17.24 19.84 11.46
CA ARG A 3 16.24 19.56 10.44
C ARG A 3 15.61 20.88 10.03
N PRO A 4 15.38 21.12 8.73
CA PRO A 4 14.58 22.26 8.33
C PRO A 4 13.20 22.18 9.00
N PRO A 5 12.62 23.32 9.41
CA PRO A 5 11.30 23.31 10.02
C PRO A 5 10.29 22.72 9.05
N LEU A 6 9.37 21.90 9.57
CA LEU A 6 8.33 21.29 8.75
C LEU A 6 7.45 22.40 8.13
N PRO A 7 7.10 22.30 6.84
CA PRO A 7 6.22 23.26 6.21
C PRO A 7 4.82 23.18 6.86
N PRO A 8 4.04 24.28 6.85
CA PRO A 8 2.64 24.22 7.24
C PRO A 8 1.88 23.17 6.42
N LEU A 9 0.95 22.45 7.05
CA LEU A 9 0.20 21.35 6.40
C LEU A 9 -0.45 21.78 5.08
N LEU A 10 -1.05 22.98 5.03
CA LEU A 10 -1.68 23.51 3.82
C LEU A 10 -0.67 23.75 2.69
N ALA A 11 0.53 24.24 3.02
CA ALA A 11 1.59 24.46 2.05
C ALA A 11 2.13 23.13 1.51
N LEU A 12 2.25 22.12 2.38
CA LEU A 12 2.63 20.77 2.00
C LEU A 12 1.59 20.13 1.05
N LEU A 13 0.31 20.18 1.43
CA LEU A 13 -0.79 19.66 0.61
C LEU A 13 -0.82 20.35 -0.76
N ALA A 14 -0.77 21.68 -0.80
CA ALA A 14 -0.76 22.43 -2.04
C ALA A 14 0.43 22.06 -2.94
N THR A 15 1.59 21.78 -2.35
CA THR A 15 2.77 21.35 -3.09
C THR A 15 2.61 19.92 -3.63
N GLN A 16 2.16 18.98 -2.80
CA GLN A 16 1.90 17.59 -3.21
C GLN A 16 0.83 17.49 -4.30
N MET A 17 -0.23 18.31 -4.20
CA MET A 17 -1.29 18.38 -5.21
C MET A 17 -0.78 18.84 -6.58
N ARG A 18 0.14 19.81 -6.61
CA ARG A 18 0.67 20.37 -7.86
C ARG A 18 1.69 19.47 -8.55
N THR A 19 2.44 18.67 -7.79
CA THR A 19 3.49 17.81 -8.35
C THR A 19 2.99 16.38 -8.42
N ARG A 20 3.11 15.67 -7.31
CA ARG A 20 2.98 14.22 -7.25
C ARG A 20 1.56 13.74 -7.54
N TRP A 21 0.54 14.42 -7.02
CA TRP A 21 -0.84 14.01 -7.28
C TRP A 21 -1.23 14.26 -8.73
N ALA A 22 -0.67 15.28 -9.38
CA ALA A 22 -0.92 15.54 -10.80
C ALA A 22 -0.28 14.44 -11.68
N GLU A 23 0.93 14.01 -11.34
CA GLU A 23 1.61 12.87 -11.98
C GLU A 23 0.81 11.57 -11.75
N GLU A 24 0.54 11.23 -10.47
CA GLU A 24 -0.18 10.03 -10.07
C GLU A 24 -1.63 10.02 -10.55
N ALA A 25 -2.28 11.17 -10.82
CA ALA A 25 -3.63 11.19 -11.37
C ALA A 25 -3.71 10.56 -12.77
N THR A 26 -2.59 10.51 -13.49
CA THR A 26 -2.54 9.91 -14.83
C THR A 26 -2.18 8.43 -14.81
N SER A 27 -1.31 8.00 -13.89
CA SER A 27 -0.84 6.61 -13.80
C SER A 27 -1.58 5.78 -12.75
N ASP A 28 -1.92 6.38 -11.61
CA ASP A 28 -2.31 5.74 -10.36
C ASP A 28 -3.42 6.55 -9.63
N TRP A 29 -4.42 7.00 -10.39
CA TRP A 29 -5.48 7.91 -9.92
C TRP A 29 -6.17 7.47 -8.62
N ALA A 30 -6.28 6.15 -8.41
CA ALA A 30 -6.88 5.58 -7.21
C ALA A 30 -6.12 5.98 -5.93
N TYR A 31 -4.80 6.12 -6.00
CA TYR A 31 -3.99 6.59 -4.87
C TYR A 31 -4.33 8.04 -4.50
N VAL A 32 -4.47 8.90 -5.51
CA VAL A 32 -4.81 10.31 -5.34
C VAL A 32 -6.18 10.48 -4.68
N VAL A 33 -7.15 9.64 -5.02
CA VAL A 33 -8.51 9.75 -4.49
C VAL A 33 -8.63 9.10 -3.11
N PHE A 34 -8.14 7.87 -2.94
CA PHE A 34 -8.46 7.05 -1.76
C PHE A 34 -7.42 7.11 -0.64
N TYR A 35 -6.19 7.50 -0.94
CA TYR A 35 -5.08 7.39 0.02
C TYR A 35 -4.45 8.74 0.33
N ARG A 36 -4.06 9.51 -0.69
CA ARG A 36 -3.29 10.74 -0.53
C ARG A 36 -3.92 11.81 0.37
N PRO A 37 -5.25 12.06 0.34
CA PRO A 37 -5.88 13.05 1.22
C PRO A 37 -5.74 12.73 2.70
N LEU A 38 -5.58 11.45 3.04
CA LEU A 38 -5.38 10.97 4.41
C LEU A 38 -3.90 10.75 4.73
N ALA A 39 -3.13 10.24 3.77
CA ALA A 39 -1.72 9.90 3.97
C ALA A 39 -0.86 11.12 4.26
N VAL A 40 -1.05 12.23 3.52
CA VAL A 40 -0.21 13.43 3.68
C VAL A 40 -0.39 14.07 5.06
N PRO A 41 -1.61 14.32 5.57
CA PRO A 41 -1.80 14.81 6.93
C PRO A 41 -1.26 13.85 7.99
N LEU A 42 -1.47 12.53 7.85
CA LEU A 42 -0.97 11.55 8.81
C LEU A 42 0.56 11.53 8.86
N ALA A 43 1.22 11.57 7.70
CA ALA A 43 2.68 11.66 7.62
C ALA A 43 3.20 12.96 8.24
N TRP A 44 2.49 14.08 8.02
CA TRP A 44 2.83 15.37 8.63
C TRP A 44 2.70 15.32 10.16
N ILE A 45 1.63 14.74 10.70
CA ILE A 45 1.45 14.57 12.15
C ILE A 45 2.58 13.70 12.72
N LEU A 46 2.85 12.54 12.10
CA LEU A 46 3.92 11.63 12.55
C LEU A 46 5.32 12.24 12.41
N ALA A 47 5.53 13.21 11.53
CA ALA A 47 6.81 13.91 11.42
C ALA A 47 7.14 14.75 12.67
N HIS A 48 6.14 15.06 13.50
CA HIS A 48 6.31 15.72 14.80
C HIS A 48 6.58 14.74 15.95
N THR A 49 6.58 13.43 15.70
CA THR A 49 6.82 12.40 16.72
C THR A 49 8.17 11.70 16.51
N ALA A 50 8.51 10.77 17.41
CA ALA A 50 9.69 9.92 17.27
C ALA A 50 9.51 8.77 16.28
N THR A 51 8.33 8.60 15.66
CA THR A 51 8.01 7.50 14.75
C THR A 51 8.97 7.47 13.55
N THR A 52 9.45 6.28 13.21
CA THR A 52 10.32 6.07 12.04
C THR A 52 9.49 5.58 10.85
N PRO A 53 9.91 5.88 9.60
CA PRO A 53 9.25 5.34 8.41
C PRO A 53 9.15 3.81 8.44
N MET A 54 10.25 3.13 8.80
CA MET A 54 10.29 1.67 8.95
C MET A 54 9.23 1.15 9.92
N ALA A 55 8.98 1.83 11.05
CA ALA A 55 7.94 1.40 11.98
C ALA A 55 6.54 1.47 11.35
N VAL A 56 6.28 2.48 10.52
CA VAL A 56 5.02 2.62 9.77
C VAL A 56 4.90 1.52 8.70
N THR A 57 5.97 1.25 7.96
CA THR A 57 6.06 0.15 6.99
C THR A 57 5.72 -1.20 7.63
N LEU A 58 6.35 -1.51 8.77
CA LEU A 58 6.09 -2.75 9.51
C LEU A 58 4.66 -2.81 10.06
N ALA A 59 4.12 -1.71 10.56
CA ALA A 59 2.72 -1.63 10.99
C ALA A 59 1.76 -1.88 9.82
N GLY A 60 2.07 -1.33 8.63
CA GLY A 60 1.38 -1.66 7.38
C GLY A 60 1.46 -3.14 7.06
N GLY A 61 2.63 -3.76 7.24
CA GLY A 61 2.85 -5.19 7.02
C GLY A 61 1.96 -6.11 7.85
N VAL A 62 1.50 -5.68 9.03
CA VAL A 62 0.54 -6.44 9.87
C VAL A 62 -0.79 -6.70 9.14
N SER A 63 -1.14 -5.90 8.12
CA SER A 63 -2.30 -6.17 7.27
C SER A 63 -2.26 -7.55 6.60
N ILE A 64 -1.08 -8.10 6.30
CA ILE A 64 -0.92 -9.42 5.65
C ILE A 64 -1.50 -10.54 6.53
N PRO A 65 -0.97 -10.81 7.74
CA PRO A 65 -1.54 -11.84 8.60
C PRO A 65 -2.97 -11.52 9.02
N ALA A 66 -3.35 -10.23 9.14
CA ALA A 66 -4.71 -9.85 9.45
C ALA A 66 -5.72 -10.21 8.34
N MET A 67 -5.36 -10.03 7.06
CA MET A 67 -6.20 -10.48 5.93
C MET A 67 -6.33 -12.00 5.87
N ILE A 68 -5.24 -12.72 6.14
CA ILE A 68 -5.26 -14.20 6.22
C ILE A 68 -6.20 -14.64 7.34
N ALA A 69 -6.06 -14.06 8.54
CA ALA A 69 -6.94 -14.33 9.66
C ALA A 69 -8.40 -13.99 9.32
N ALA A 70 -8.67 -12.86 8.67
CA ALA A 70 -10.01 -12.47 8.25
C ALA A 70 -10.62 -13.49 7.28
N ALA A 71 -9.85 -13.98 6.30
CA ALA A 71 -10.33 -14.97 5.34
C ALA A 71 -10.63 -16.34 5.97
N LEU A 72 -9.87 -16.74 6.98
CA LEU A 72 -10.00 -18.05 7.63
C LEU A 72 -11.03 -18.06 8.76
N LEU A 73 -11.11 -16.97 9.53
CA LEU A 73 -11.82 -16.95 10.81
C LEU A 73 -13.14 -16.18 10.77
N LEU A 74 -13.31 -15.23 9.85
CA LEU A 74 -14.55 -14.46 9.79
C LEU A 74 -15.66 -15.19 9.01
N PRO A 75 -16.94 -14.94 9.35
CA PRO A 75 -18.07 -15.36 8.54
C PRO A 75 -17.97 -14.82 7.10
N PRO A 76 -18.34 -15.63 6.08
CA PRO A 76 -18.20 -15.23 4.68
C PRO A 76 -18.90 -13.90 4.32
N GLU A 77 -19.99 -13.57 5.01
CA GLU A 77 -20.80 -12.37 4.80
C GLU A 77 -20.03 -11.08 5.08
N ILE A 78 -19.05 -11.13 5.98
CA ILE A 78 -18.24 -9.96 6.37
C ILE A 78 -16.77 -10.10 5.98
N ALA A 79 -16.29 -11.31 5.69
CA ALA A 79 -14.87 -11.59 5.45
C ALA A 79 -14.32 -10.74 4.29
N VAL A 80 -15.02 -10.67 3.15
CA VAL A 80 -14.57 -9.90 1.99
C VAL A 80 -14.43 -8.40 2.31
N ALA A 81 -15.44 -7.83 2.99
CA ALA A 81 -15.41 -6.42 3.40
C ALA A 81 -14.28 -6.14 4.40
N ALA A 82 -14.08 -7.03 5.37
CA ALA A 82 -13.00 -6.93 6.35
C ALA A 82 -11.62 -7.00 5.68
N ILE A 83 -11.41 -7.95 4.76
CA ILE A 83 -10.16 -8.08 3.99
C ILE A 83 -9.88 -6.79 3.21
N GLY A 84 -10.89 -6.24 2.52
CA GLY A 84 -10.77 -4.99 1.78
C GLY A 84 -10.40 -3.80 2.68
N GLY A 85 -11.07 -3.68 3.84
CA GLY A 85 -10.76 -2.63 4.83
C GLY A 85 -9.35 -2.75 5.40
N ILE A 86 -8.92 -3.96 5.76
CA ILE A 86 -7.56 -4.23 6.26
C ILE A 86 -6.52 -3.92 5.18
N ALA A 87 -6.75 -4.32 3.94
CA ALA A 87 -5.86 -4.02 2.82
C ALA A 87 -5.76 -2.52 2.57
N TRP A 88 -6.89 -1.80 2.64
CA TRP A 88 -6.93 -0.35 2.50
C TRP A 88 -6.14 0.36 3.61
N ILE A 89 -6.29 -0.04 4.87
CA ILE A 89 -5.47 0.49 5.97
C ILE A 89 -3.99 0.21 5.72
N GLY A 90 -3.66 -1.00 5.26
CA GLY A 90 -2.30 -1.37 4.90
C GLY A 90 -1.69 -0.45 3.82
N GLY A 91 -2.41 -0.22 2.73
CA GLY A 91 -1.98 0.69 1.65
C GLY A 91 -1.96 2.17 2.06
N LEU A 92 -2.77 2.57 3.04
CA LEU A 92 -2.69 3.90 3.62
C LEU A 92 -1.38 4.09 4.37
N LEU A 93 -0.98 3.13 5.21
CA LEU A 93 0.27 3.18 5.95
C LEU A 93 1.50 3.15 5.03
N ASP A 94 1.43 2.42 3.91
CA ASP A 94 2.42 2.41 2.82
C ASP A 94 2.63 3.82 2.24
N CYS A 95 1.54 4.56 1.99
CA CYS A 95 1.64 5.94 1.54
C CYS A 95 2.25 6.86 2.61
N VAL A 96 1.87 6.65 3.87
CA VAL A 96 2.33 7.44 5.03
C VAL A 96 3.81 7.24 5.27
N ASP A 97 4.34 6.02 5.18
CA ASP A 97 5.77 5.76 5.46
C ASP A 97 6.69 6.51 4.48
N GLY A 98 6.31 6.55 3.20
CA GLY A 98 7.10 7.21 2.18
C GLY A 98 7.06 8.71 2.34
N ASP A 99 5.86 9.26 2.64
CA ASP A 99 5.69 10.69 2.88
C ASP A 99 6.45 11.11 4.15
N LEU A 100 6.40 10.29 5.21
CA LEU A 100 7.16 10.49 6.43
C LEU A 100 8.67 10.42 6.18
N ALA A 101 9.15 9.49 5.36
CA ALA A 101 10.56 9.36 5.00
C ALA A 101 11.08 10.61 4.27
N ARG A 102 10.28 11.15 3.33
CA ARG A 102 10.59 12.40 2.62
C ARG A 102 10.59 13.61 3.55
N LEU A 103 9.56 13.75 4.39
CA LEU A 103 9.42 14.87 5.33
C LEU A 103 10.54 14.89 6.37
N THR A 104 10.95 13.71 6.86
CA THR A 104 11.96 13.61 7.92
C THR A 104 13.39 13.42 7.41
N GLY A 105 13.58 13.28 6.10
CA GLY A 105 14.87 12.98 5.48
C GLY A 105 15.43 11.60 5.84
N ARG A 106 14.58 10.67 6.32
CA ARG A 106 14.96 9.34 6.83
C ARG A 106 14.82 8.23 5.79
N THR A 107 15.14 8.51 4.53
CA THR A 107 15.11 7.49 3.47
C THR A 107 16.26 6.50 3.63
N SER A 108 16.01 5.20 3.50
CA SER A 108 17.05 4.16 3.56
C SER A 108 16.85 3.11 2.48
N TRP A 109 17.94 2.44 2.07
CA TRP A 109 17.86 1.32 1.13
C TRP A 109 17.06 0.15 1.71
N LEU A 110 17.35 -0.22 2.97
CA LEU A 110 16.64 -1.31 3.64
C LEU A 110 15.14 -1.00 3.78
N GLY A 111 14.78 0.23 4.12
CA GLY A 111 13.39 0.67 4.17
C GLY A 111 12.67 0.47 2.85
N ARG A 112 13.25 0.97 1.75
CA ARG A 112 12.67 0.78 0.40
C ARG A 112 12.56 -0.69 0.01
N TYR A 113 13.53 -1.52 0.39
CA TYR A 113 13.49 -2.94 0.10
C TYR A 113 12.38 -3.66 0.87
N VAL A 114 12.24 -3.40 2.18
CA VAL A 114 11.20 -4.00 3.02
C VAL A 114 9.81 -3.53 2.58
N ASP A 115 9.64 -2.24 2.32
CA ASP A 115 8.42 -1.64 1.78
C ASP A 115 7.97 -2.35 0.50
N PHE A 116 8.89 -2.48 -0.48
CA PHE A 116 8.64 -3.22 -1.71
C PHE A 116 8.19 -4.67 -1.47
N GLN A 117 8.86 -5.40 -0.56
CA GLN A 117 8.49 -6.78 -0.28
C GLN A 117 7.12 -6.89 0.38
N ILE A 118 6.79 -5.97 1.29
CA ILE A 118 5.48 -5.93 1.93
C ILE A 118 4.40 -5.62 0.90
N ASP A 119 4.59 -4.64 0.01
CA ASP A 119 3.62 -4.32 -1.06
C ASP A 119 3.33 -5.55 -1.94
N VAL A 120 4.38 -6.25 -2.40
CA VAL A 120 4.25 -7.47 -3.22
C VAL A 120 3.43 -8.54 -2.50
N VAL A 121 3.78 -8.86 -1.26
CA VAL A 121 3.09 -9.90 -0.48
C VAL A 121 1.65 -9.47 -0.19
N ARG A 122 1.43 -8.20 0.17
CA ARG A 122 0.10 -7.65 0.48
C ARG A 122 -0.86 -7.77 -0.69
N TRP A 123 -0.45 -7.43 -1.91
CA TRP A 123 -1.28 -7.59 -3.10
C TRP A 123 -1.63 -9.05 -3.37
N ALA A 124 -0.64 -9.95 -3.25
CA ALA A 124 -0.89 -11.38 -3.42
C ALA A 124 -1.88 -11.90 -2.38
N THR A 125 -1.67 -11.54 -1.11
CA THR A 125 -2.56 -11.92 -0.01
C THR A 125 -3.96 -11.36 -0.20
N LEU A 126 -4.13 -10.10 -0.60
CA LEU A 126 -5.44 -9.50 -0.85
C LEU A 126 -6.26 -10.35 -1.83
N PHE A 127 -5.72 -10.64 -3.01
CA PHE A 127 -6.47 -11.38 -4.03
C PHE A 127 -6.75 -12.84 -3.62
N VAL A 128 -5.77 -13.53 -3.04
CA VAL A 128 -5.94 -14.92 -2.61
C VAL A 128 -6.91 -15.02 -1.43
N ALA A 129 -6.80 -14.14 -0.44
CA ALA A 129 -7.68 -14.09 0.72
C ALA A 129 -9.12 -13.75 0.32
N THR A 130 -9.32 -12.76 -0.56
CA THR A 130 -10.65 -12.42 -1.09
C THR A 130 -11.23 -13.57 -1.90
N GLY A 131 -10.44 -14.22 -2.76
CA GLY A 131 -10.88 -15.40 -3.51
C GLY A 131 -11.29 -16.56 -2.61
N HIS A 132 -10.52 -16.83 -1.56
CA HIS A 132 -10.88 -17.83 -0.55
C HIS A 132 -12.18 -17.50 0.18
N ALA A 133 -12.34 -16.26 0.63
CA ALA A 133 -13.55 -15.81 1.32
C ALA A 133 -14.80 -15.89 0.42
N ALA A 134 -14.67 -15.51 -0.86
CA ALA A 134 -15.74 -15.63 -1.84
C ALA A 134 -16.09 -17.10 -2.15
N ASP A 135 -15.10 -17.98 -2.22
CA ASP A 135 -15.32 -19.42 -2.45
C ASP A 135 -16.11 -20.06 -1.30
N ARG A 136 -15.79 -19.65 -0.05
CA ARG A 136 -16.54 -20.05 1.15
C ARG A 136 -17.99 -19.55 1.14
N ALA A 137 -18.23 -18.33 0.64
CA ALA A 137 -19.57 -17.76 0.57
C ALA A 137 -20.45 -18.44 -0.50
N GLY A 138 -19.85 -18.74 -1.67
CA GLY A 138 -20.58 -19.30 -2.82
C GLY A 138 -20.62 -20.83 -2.88
N ALA A 139 -19.87 -21.53 -2.01
CA ALA A 139 -19.66 -22.99 -2.07
C ALA A 139 -19.22 -23.46 -3.48
N SER A 140 -18.40 -22.67 -4.16
CA SER A 140 -18.07 -22.86 -5.58
C SER A 140 -16.97 -23.90 -5.86
N GLY A 141 -16.58 -24.69 -4.87
CA GLY A 141 -15.63 -25.80 -5.05
C GLY A 141 -14.22 -25.36 -5.47
N GLY A 142 -13.77 -24.16 -5.09
CA GLY A 142 -12.44 -23.64 -5.37
C GLY A 142 -12.36 -22.65 -6.53
N VAL A 143 -13.43 -22.40 -7.29
CA VAL A 143 -13.42 -21.51 -8.46
C VAL A 143 -12.98 -20.09 -8.09
N TRP A 144 -13.55 -19.49 -7.03
CA TRP A 144 -13.19 -18.12 -6.64
C TRP A 144 -11.79 -18.03 -6.06
N LEU A 145 -11.31 -19.10 -5.39
CA LEU A 145 -9.92 -19.18 -4.95
C LEU A 145 -8.96 -19.20 -6.15
N ALA A 146 -9.26 -20.00 -7.19
CA ALA A 146 -8.47 -20.05 -8.41
C ALA A 146 -8.45 -18.69 -9.14
N VAL A 147 -9.60 -18.01 -9.22
CA VAL A 147 -9.69 -16.65 -9.78
C VAL A 147 -8.83 -15.67 -8.97
N GLY A 148 -8.92 -15.71 -7.63
CA GLY A 148 -8.09 -14.88 -6.75
C GLY A 148 -6.59 -15.14 -6.93
N ALA A 149 -6.19 -16.42 -7.02
CA ALA A 149 -4.80 -16.80 -7.28
C ALA A 149 -4.30 -16.33 -8.65
N LEU A 150 -5.13 -16.43 -9.70
CA LEU A 150 -4.80 -15.91 -11.02
C LEU A 150 -4.67 -14.39 -11.02
N ALA A 151 -5.58 -13.67 -10.34
CA ALA A 151 -5.50 -12.22 -10.19
C ALA A 151 -4.23 -11.78 -9.44
N ALA A 152 -3.86 -12.49 -8.37
CA ALA A 152 -2.60 -12.29 -7.67
C ALA A 152 -1.41 -12.46 -8.62
N TRP A 153 -1.37 -13.57 -9.36
CA TRP A 153 -0.30 -13.84 -10.31
C TRP A 153 -0.20 -12.77 -11.38
N LEU A 154 -1.32 -12.38 -12.01
CA LEU A 154 -1.34 -11.33 -13.04
C LEU A 154 -0.86 -9.98 -12.49
N ARG A 155 -1.28 -9.60 -11.28
CA ARG A 155 -0.85 -8.36 -10.64
C ARG A 155 0.66 -8.34 -10.38
N LEU A 156 1.20 -9.44 -9.88
CA LEU A 156 2.64 -9.59 -9.62
C LEU A 156 3.44 -9.65 -10.91
N PHE A 157 2.95 -10.39 -11.91
CA PHE A 157 3.57 -10.45 -13.24
C PHE A 157 3.61 -9.07 -13.90
N ALA A 158 2.51 -8.32 -13.87
CA ALA A 158 2.46 -6.96 -14.39
C ALA A 158 3.42 -6.01 -13.65
N ARG A 159 3.63 -6.21 -12.34
CA ARG A 159 4.63 -5.46 -11.57
C ARG A 159 6.04 -5.83 -12.01
N ALA A 160 6.37 -7.12 -12.05
CA ALA A 160 7.68 -7.62 -12.47
C ALA A 160 8.03 -7.18 -13.90
N ALA A 161 7.05 -7.20 -14.82
CA ALA A 161 7.24 -6.73 -16.19
C ALA A 161 7.52 -5.21 -16.26
N ARG A 162 6.87 -4.40 -15.42
CA ARG A 162 7.15 -2.96 -15.31
C ARG A 162 8.54 -2.71 -14.74
N ASP A 163 8.90 -3.40 -13.66
CA ASP A 163 10.21 -3.26 -13.01
C ASP A 163 11.34 -3.70 -13.95
N TYR A 164 11.15 -4.81 -14.69
CA TYR A 164 12.09 -5.26 -15.72
C TYR A 164 12.30 -4.21 -16.80
N ARG A 165 11.20 -3.66 -17.36
CA ARG A 165 11.26 -2.60 -18.39
C ARG A 165 11.99 -1.36 -17.89
N ALA A 166 11.73 -0.93 -16.67
CA ALA A 166 12.42 0.22 -16.07
C ALA A 166 13.93 -0.04 -15.93
N GLY A 167 14.31 -1.24 -15.48
CA GLY A 167 15.71 -1.63 -15.29
C GLY A 167 16.49 -1.85 -16.59
N THR A 168 15.87 -2.31 -17.67
CA THR A 168 16.56 -2.58 -18.96
C THR A 168 16.50 -1.45 -19.96
N LEU A 169 15.41 -0.66 -19.99
CA LEU A 169 15.19 0.35 -21.04
C LEU A 169 15.46 1.79 -20.57
N GLY A 170 15.93 1.98 -19.33
CA GLY A 170 16.35 3.28 -18.81
C GLY A 170 15.24 4.32 -18.68
N ARG A 171 13.97 3.91 -18.81
CA ARG A 171 12.82 4.77 -18.51
C ARG A 171 12.53 4.65 -17.02
N THR A 172 13.01 5.62 -16.24
CA THR A 172 12.52 5.81 -14.88
C THR A 172 11.00 6.01 -14.93
N PRO A 173 10.23 5.38 -14.02
CA PRO A 173 8.81 5.65 -13.87
C PRO A 173 8.55 7.13 -13.58
#